data_AF-A0A7C7DR33-F1
#
_entry.id   AF-A0A7C7DR33-F1
#
_cell.length_a   1.000
_cell.length_b   1.000
_cell.length_c   1.000
_cell.angle_alpha   90.00
_cell.angle_beta   90.00
_cell.angle_gamma   90.00
#
_symmetry.space_group_name_H-M   'P 1'
#
loop_
_entity.id
_entity.type
_entity.pdbx_description
1 polymer ?
#
loop_
_entity_poly.entity_id
_entity_poly.type
_entity_poly.pdbx_seq_one_letter_code
_entity_poly.pdbx_strand_id
1 'polypeptide(L)'
;EWLLNVNGAFIRQMLDVYQERFGVLLPTAGTILDMGRTLPHKTIVVEMALSGMNTQQIARRIYHSPEAVDQYLRAFERVLVLRHFGLPPKLMAQVMGISLNLVEEHLALADKHFPTREALVQYLEGRGVSLENAG
;
A
#
# COMPACT_ATOMS: atom_id res chain seq x y z
N GLU A 1 -26.82 -7.69 19.28
CA GLU A 1 -26.78 -8.63 18.14
C GLU A 1 -26.34 -7.89 16.88
N TRP A 2 -25.86 -8.59 15.84
CA TRP A 2 -25.62 -7.98 14.53
C TRP A 2 -26.94 -7.95 13.74
N LEU A 3 -27.33 -6.78 13.24
CA LEU A 3 -28.63 -6.49 12.59
C LEU A 3 -29.04 -7.44 11.43
N LEU A 4 -28.09 -8.18 10.85
CA LEU A 4 -28.32 -9.03 9.68
C LEU A 4 -28.19 -10.54 9.97
N ASN A 5 -27.98 -10.93 11.23
CA ASN A 5 -27.78 -12.32 11.67
C ASN A 5 -26.73 -13.13 10.86
N VAL A 6 -25.76 -12.44 10.26
CA VAL A 6 -24.62 -13.02 9.52
C VAL A 6 -23.32 -12.84 10.30
N ASN A 7 -22.43 -13.82 10.16
CA ASN A 7 -21.09 -13.77 10.75
C ASN A 7 -20.28 -12.60 10.17
N GLY A 8 -19.53 -11.86 11.00
CA GLY A 8 -18.65 -10.79 10.54
C GLY A 8 -17.58 -11.24 9.53
N ALA A 9 -17.20 -12.52 9.53
CA ALA A 9 -16.34 -13.11 8.49
C ALA A 9 -17.03 -13.13 7.10
N PHE A 10 -18.34 -13.42 7.05
CA PHE A 10 -19.12 -13.40 5.82
C PHE A 10 -19.34 -11.98 5.31
N ILE A 11 -19.62 -11.02 6.21
CA ILE A 11 -19.67 -9.58 5.86
C ILE A 11 -18.35 -9.14 5.24
N ARG A 12 -17.21 -9.53 5.83
CA ARG A 12 -15.87 -9.24 5.29
C ARG A 12 -15.68 -9.83 3.90
N GLN A 13 -15.93 -11.12 3.70
CA GLN A 13 -15.81 -11.76 2.39
C GLN A 13 -16.68 -11.07 1.32
N MET A 14 -17.90 -10.65 1.69
CA MET A 14 -18.82 -9.96 0.78
C MET A 14 -18.34 -8.53 0.47
N LEU A 15 -17.72 -7.83 1.43
CA LEU A 15 -17.06 -6.55 1.22
C LEU A 15 -15.83 -6.70 0.31
N ASP A 16 -15.00 -7.72 0.51
CA ASP A 16 -13.78 -7.95 -0.27
C ASP A 16 -14.14 -8.26 -1.75
N VAL A 17 -15.07 -9.19 -1.99
CA VAL A 17 -15.60 -9.50 -3.34
C VAL A 17 -16.22 -8.27 -4.03
N TYR A 18 -16.90 -7.40 -3.29
CA TYR A 18 -17.43 -6.15 -3.86
C TYR A 18 -16.30 -5.18 -4.24
N GLN A 19 -15.30 -5.02 -3.35
CA GLN A 19 -14.17 -4.13 -3.59
C GLN A 19 -13.31 -4.59 -4.78
N GLU A 20 -13.06 -5.90 -4.92
CA GLU A 20 -12.40 -6.47 -6.10
C GLU A 20 -13.22 -6.25 -7.37
N ARG A 21 -14.51 -6.63 -7.37
CA ARG A 21 -15.36 -6.60 -8.57
C ARG A 21 -15.57 -5.20 -9.15
N PHE A 22 -15.64 -4.19 -8.30
CA PHE A 22 -15.88 -2.80 -8.71
C PHE A 22 -14.61 -1.93 -8.64
N GLY A 23 -13.52 -2.45 -8.07
CA GLY A 23 -12.26 -1.75 -7.83
C GLY A 23 -12.40 -0.51 -6.93
N VAL A 24 -13.45 -0.41 -6.12
CA VAL A 24 -13.73 0.74 -5.24
C VAL A 24 -13.62 0.30 -3.79
N LEU A 25 -13.00 1.13 -2.95
CA LEU A 25 -12.78 0.77 -1.55
C LEU A 25 -13.93 1.33 -0.70
N LEU A 26 -14.68 0.44 -0.06
CA LEU A 26 -15.89 0.84 0.65
C LEU A 26 -15.55 1.61 1.94
N PRO A 27 -16.25 2.72 2.23
CA PRO A 27 -16.03 3.55 3.41
C PRO A 27 -16.54 2.84 4.68
N THR A 28 -15.78 1.86 5.16
CA THR A 28 -16.01 1.20 6.46
C THR A 28 -15.23 1.89 7.58
N ALA A 29 -15.62 1.72 8.84
CA ALA A 29 -14.87 2.30 9.97
C ALA A 29 -13.40 1.87 9.99
N GLY A 30 -13.08 0.63 9.60
CA GLY A 30 -11.70 0.13 9.49
C GLY A 30 -10.94 0.61 8.24
N THR A 31 -11.64 1.24 7.29
CA THR A 31 -11.07 1.91 6.11
C THR A 31 -10.86 3.40 6.38
N ILE A 32 -11.87 4.10 6.90
CA ILE A 32 -11.84 5.56 7.09
C ILE A 32 -10.93 5.96 8.25
N LEU A 33 -10.89 5.16 9.32
CA LEU A 33 -10.15 5.47 10.54
C LEU A 33 -8.82 4.69 10.66
N ASP A 34 -8.45 3.91 9.64
CA ASP A 34 -7.34 2.94 9.69
C ASP A 34 -7.38 1.91 10.85
N MET A 35 -8.50 1.80 11.57
CA MET A 35 -8.66 0.94 12.75
C MET A 35 -8.87 -0.54 12.41
N GLY A 36 -8.72 -0.94 11.15
CA GLY A 36 -8.97 -2.31 10.69
C GLY A 36 -7.70 -3.07 10.29
N ARG A 37 -7.72 -4.38 10.52
CA ARG A 37 -7.06 -5.33 9.60
C ARG A 37 -7.82 -5.35 8.27
N THR A 38 -7.93 -4.23 7.58
CA THR A 38 -8.08 -4.27 6.14
C THR A 38 -6.69 -4.67 5.62
N LEU A 39 -5.78 -3.71 5.48
CA LEU A 39 -4.50 -3.78 4.73
C LEU A 39 -4.58 -3.64 3.19
N PRO A 40 -5.52 -4.23 2.39
CA PRO A 40 -5.40 -4.13 0.94
C PRO A 40 -5.61 -2.70 0.47
N HIS A 41 -6.13 -1.77 1.29
CA HIS A 41 -6.16 -0.36 0.93
C HIS A 41 -4.76 0.24 0.69
N LYS A 42 -3.73 -0.14 1.47
CA LYS A 42 -2.35 0.35 1.28
C LYS A 42 -1.75 -0.25 0.00
N THR A 43 -1.99 -1.53 -0.21
CA THR A 43 -1.62 -2.30 -1.40
C THR A 43 -2.29 -1.74 -2.67
N ILE A 44 -3.61 -1.53 -2.65
CA ILE A 44 -4.43 -1.00 -3.75
C ILE A 44 -4.05 0.46 -4.06
N VAL A 45 -3.70 1.29 -3.06
CA VAL A 45 -3.17 2.65 -3.30
C VAL A 45 -1.88 2.59 -4.11
N VAL A 46 -0.96 1.69 -3.74
CA VAL A 46 0.29 1.48 -4.48
C VAL A 46 0.00 0.96 -5.89
N GLU A 47 -0.85 -0.06 -6.06
CA GLU A 47 -1.21 -0.57 -7.39
C GLU A 47 -1.89 0.48 -8.28
N MET A 48 -2.78 1.32 -7.73
CA MET A 48 -3.41 2.40 -8.50
C MET A 48 -2.40 3.48 -8.91
N ALA A 49 -1.45 3.84 -8.04
CA ALA A 49 -0.38 4.77 -8.40
C ALA A 49 0.56 4.18 -9.47
N LEU A 50 0.90 2.90 -9.37
CA LEU A 50 1.68 2.18 -10.38
C LEU A 50 0.93 2.02 -11.71
N SER A 51 -0.40 2.02 -11.71
CA SER A 51 -1.22 2.11 -12.94
C SER A 51 -1.31 3.52 -13.55
N GLY A 52 -0.64 4.51 -12.96
CA GLY A 52 -0.59 5.89 -13.45
C GLY A 52 -1.72 6.80 -12.98
N MET A 53 -2.50 6.43 -11.95
CA MET A 53 -3.46 7.35 -11.34
C MET A 53 -2.76 8.40 -10.47
N ASN A 54 -3.23 9.64 -10.56
CA ASN A 54 -2.80 10.73 -9.69
C ASN A 54 -3.37 10.56 -8.26
N THR A 55 -2.60 10.96 -7.24
CA THR A 55 -3.01 11.03 -5.82
C THR A 55 -4.46 11.52 -5.64
N GLN A 56 -4.92 12.55 -6.36
CA GLN A 56 -6.31 13.03 -6.24
C GLN A 56 -7.38 12.06 -6.77
N GLN A 57 -7.07 11.26 -7.80
CA GLN A 57 -7.99 10.24 -8.33
C GLN A 57 -8.06 9.07 -7.35
N ILE A 58 -6.91 8.65 -6.82
CA ILE A 58 -6.78 7.60 -5.80
C ILE A 58 -7.56 7.99 -4.54
N ALA A 59 -7.33 9.20 -4.01
CA ALA A 59 -7.99 9.74 -2.82
C ALA A 59 -9.52 9.71 -2.93
N ARG A 60 -10.07 10.17 -4.08
CA ARG A 60 -11.51 10.10 -4.37
C ARG A 60 -12.05 8.66 -4.44
N ARG A 61 -11.24 7.70 -4.89
CA ARG A 61 -11.64 6.29 -5.11
C ARG A 61 -11.58 5.43 -3.84
N ILE A 62 -10.79 5.83 -2.85
CA ILE A 62 -10.70 5.18 -1.53
C ILE A 62 -11.35 5.99 -0.40
N TYR A 63 -11.98 7.13 -0.71
CA TYR A 63 -12.57 8.06 0.27
C TYR A 63 -11.59 8.56 1.34
N HIS A 64 -10.36 8.89 0.93
CA HIS A 64 -9.33 9.49 1.80
C HIS A 64 -8.98 10.90 1.33
N SER A 65 -8.22 11.64 2.16
CA SER A 65 -7.59 12.88 1.71
C SER A 65 -6.36 12.59 0.83
N PRO A 66 -5.96 13.51 -0.08
CA PRO A 66 -4.74 13.37 -0.87
C PRO A 66 -3.48 13.20 -0.02
N GLU A 67 -3.42 13.85 1.14
CA GLU A 67 -2.28 13.81 2.06
C GLU A 67 -2.09 12.41 2.67
N ALA A 68 -3.18 11.71 2.99
CA ALA A 68 -3.14 10.33 3.46
C ALA A 68 -2.66 9.37 2.35
N VAL A 69 -3.09 9.60 1.10
CA VAL A 69 -2.58 8.84 -0.07
C VAL A 69 -1.09 9.08 -0.27
N ASP A 70 -0.62 10.32 -0.22
CA ASP A 70 0.80 10.64 -0.34
C ASP A 70 1.63 10.04 0.82
N GLN A 71 1.08 9.98 2.04
CA GLN A 71 1.71 9.27 3.16
C GLN A 71 1.89 7.78 2.86
N TYR A 72 0.90 7.13 2.23
CA TYR A 72 1.01 5.73 1.80
C TYR A 72 2.06 5.52 0.71
N LEU A 73 2.10 6.39 -0.30
CA LEU A 73 3.10 6.31 -1.36
C LEU A 73 4.52 6.53 -0.82
N ARG A 74 4.71 7.50 0.08
CA ARG A 74 6.00 7.72 0.77
C ARG A 74 6.44 6.55 1.65
N ALA A 75 5.50 5.87 2.30
CA ALA A 75 5.81 4.67 3.08
C ALA A 75 6.32 3.53 2.17
N PHE A 76 5.66 3.32 1.03
CA PHE A 76 6.09 2.35 0.02
C PHE A 76 7.44 2.72 -0.62
N GLU A 77 7.64 3.97 -1.03
CA GLU A 77 8.91 4.49 -1.56
C GLU A 77 10.07 4.22 -0.58
N ARG A 78 9.88 4.47 0.71
CA ARG A 78 10.90 4.15 1.74
C ARG A 78 11.19 2.65 1.82
N VAL A 79 10.20 1.77 1.67
CA VAL A 79 10.44 0.32 1.57
C VAL A 79 11.24 -0.02 0.31
N LEU A 80 10.97 0.59 -0.83
CA LEU A 80 11.75 0.40 -2.07
C LEU A 80 13.21 0.86 -1.92
N VAL A 81 13.46 2.00 -1.25
CA VAL A 81 14.82 2.48 -0.96
C VAL A 81 15.57 1.49 -0.06
N LEU A 82 14.94 1.02 1.02
CA LEU A 82 15.55 0.05 1.93
C LEU A 82 15.79 -1.32 1.23
N ARG A 83 14.92 -1.72 0.29
CA ARG A 83 15.12 -2.90 -0.60
C ARG A 83 16.32 -2.69 -1.52
N HIS A 84 16.48 -1.49 -2.09
CA HIS A 84 17.62 -1.16 -2.96
C HIS A 84 18.98 -1.30 -2.25
N PHE A 85 19.05 -0.91 -0.98
CA PHE A 85 20.23 -1.09 -0.12
C PHE A 85 20.37 -2.50 0.48
N GLY A 86 19.47 -3.44 0.15
CA GLY A 86 19.58 -4.85 0.54
C GLY A 86 19.32 -5.13 2.04
N LEU A 87 18.59 -4.25 2.75
CA LEU A 87 18.31 -4.47 4.16
C LEU A 87 17.36 -5.66 4.38
N PRO A 88 17.55 -6.46 5.45
CA PRO A 88 16.64 -7.57 5.75
C PRO A 88 15.27 -7.06 6.25
N PRO A 89 14.14 -7.72 5.90
CA PRO A 89 12.79 -7.25 6.20
C PRO A 89 12.53 -6.91 7.68
N LYS A 90 13.14 -7.67 8.60
CA LYS A 90 13.05 -7.41 10.05
C LYS A 90 13.67 -6.07 10.46
N LEU A 91 14.80 -5.69 9.85
CA LEU A 91 15.45 -4.40 10.12
C LEU A 91 14.66 -3.26 9.45
N MET A 92 14.12 -3.48 8.25
CA MET A 92 13.23 -2.53 7.57
C MET A 92 12.00 -2.21 8.45
N ALA A 93 11.38 -3.24 9.04
CA ALA A 93 10.23 -3.10 9.95
C ALA A 93 10.58 -2.24 11.18
N GLN A 94 11.75 -2.47 11.79
CA GLN A 94 12.25 -1.67 12.91
C GLN A 94 12.54 -0.21 12.52
N VAL A 95 13.24 0.03 11.41
CA VAL A 95 13.59 1.37 10.90
C VAL A 95 12.34 2.18 10.50
N MET A 96 11.33 1.51 9.97
CA MET A 96 10.08 2.12 9.51
C MET A 96 9.01 2.24 10.61
N GLY A 97 9.15 1.55 11.75
CA GLY A 97 8.15 1.51 12.81
C GLY A 97 6.85 0.80 12.42
N ILE A 98 6.90 -0.14 11.47
CA ILE A 98 5.73 -0.86 10.94
C ILE A 98 5.84 -2.38 11.17
N SER A 99 4.73 -3.10 11.04
CA SER A 99 4.70 -4.55 11.19
C SER A 99 5.50 -5.26 10.09
N LEU A 100 6.14 -6.39 10.43
CA LEU A 100 6.89 -7.22 9.49
C LEU A 100 6.04 -7.63 8.28
N ASN A 101 4.79 -8.08 8.51
CA ASN A 101 3.87 -8.45 7.45
C ASN A 101 3.63 -7.31 6.43
N LEU A 102 3.54 -6.05 6.89
CA LEU A 102 3.35 -4.91 5.98
C LEU A 102 4.60 -4.64 5.14
N VAL A 103 5.81 -4.87 5.69
CA VAL A 103 7.05 -4.84 4.91
C VAL A 103 7.04 -5.96 3.86
N GLU A 104 6.68 -7.19 4.24
CA GLU A 104 6.64 -8.35 3.35
C GLU A 104 5.60 -8.18 2.22
N GLU A 105 4.42 -7.63 2.51
CA GLU A 105 3.40 -7.28 1.51
C GLU A 105 3.91 -6.19 0.53
N HIS A 106 4.57 -5.14 1.03
CA HIS A 106 5.18 -4.11 0.17
C HIS A 106 6.36 -4.66 -0.65
N LEU A 107 7.15 -5.58 -0.12
CA LEU A 107 8.21 -6.27 -0.87
C LEU A 107 7.62 -7.16 -1.98
N ALA A 108 6.54 -7.91 -1.70
CA ALA A 108 5.86 -8.72 -2.71
C ALA A 108 5.28 -7.86 -3.85
N LEU A 109 4.75 -6.67 -3.55
CA LEU A 109 4.37 -5.69 -4.58
C LEU A 109 5.58 -5.18 -5.36
N ALA A 110 6.69 -4.90 -4.69
CA ALA A 110 7.93 -4.46 -5.33
C ALA A 110 8.50 -5.53 -6.27
N ASP A 111 8.45 -6.80 -5.89
CA ASP A 111 8.88 -7.93 -6.72
C ASP A 111 7.95 -8.14 -7.93
N LYS A 112 6.63 -7.97 -7.74
CA LYS A 112 5.61 -8.06 -8.81
C LYS A 112 5.76 -6.98 -9.88
N HIS A 113 6.07 -5.74 -9.48
CA HIS A 113 6.12 -4.59 -10.40
C HIS A 113 7.53 -4.18 -10.84
N PHE A 114 8.57 -4.50 -10.05
CA PHE A 114 9.96 -4.15 -10.31
C PHE A 114 10.88 -5.39 -10.18
N PRO A 115 10.84 -6.30 -11.19
CA PRO A 115 11.67 -7.51 -11.20
C PRO A 115 13.17 -7.22 -11.35
N THR A 116 13.52 -6.06 -11.93
CA THR A 116 14.92 -5.65 -12.18
C THR A 116 15.29 -4.43 -11.34
N ARG A 117 16.53 -4.37 -10.85
CA ARG A 117 17.06 -3.24 -10.06
C ARG A 117 16.98 -1.92 -10.83
N GLU A 118 17.26 -1.92 -12.14
CA GLU A 118 17.14 -0.72 -12.98
C GLU A 118 15.73 -0.12 -12.99
N ALA A 119 14.69 -0.95 -13.10
CA ALA A 119 13.30 -0.49 -13.13
C ALA A 119 12.87 0.17 -11.80
N LEU A 120 13.37 -0.35 -10.68
CA LEU A 120 13.17 0.24 -9.36
C LEU A 120 13.90 1.58 -9.21
N VAL A 121 15.12 1.70 -9.75
CA VAL A 121 15.90 2.95 -9.73
C VAL A 121 15.20 4.02 -10.58
N GLN A 122 14.82 3.70 -11.82
CA GLN A 122 14.11 4.63 -12.71
C GLN A 122 12.79 5.13 -12.11
N TYR A 123 12.05 4.27 -11.40
CA TYR A 123 10.84 4.68 -10.69
C TYR A 123 11.14 5.67 -9.56
N LEU A 124 12.16 5.41 -8.74
CA LEU A 124 12.55 6.28 -7.63
C LEU A 124 13.13 7.63 -8.11
N GLU A 125 13.97 7.61 -9.16
CA GLU A 125 14.46 8.82 -9.82
C GLU A 125 13.32 9.66 -10.40
N GLY A 126 12.35 9.03 -11.08
CA GLY A 126 11.14 9.67 -11.60
C GLY A 126 10.22 10.26 -10.52
N ARG A 127 10.40 9.86 -9.25
CA ARG A 127 9.73 10.42 -8.06
C ARG A 127 10.59 11.46 -7.33
N GLY A 128 11.78 11.77 -7.82
CA GLY A 128 12.71 12.73 -7.22
C GLY A 128 13.55 12.17 -6.06
N VAL A 129 13.57 10.85 -5.87
CA VAL A 129 14.42 10.20 -4.88
C VAL A 129 15.79 9.92 -5.51
N SER A 130 16.77 10.78 -5.22
CA SER A 130 18.15 10.57 -5.66
C SER A 130 18.77 9.41 -4.88
N LEU A 131 18.94 8.27 -5.56
CA LEU A 131 19.73 7.15 -5.06
C LEU A 131 21.21 7.37 -5.38
N GLU A 132 21.81 8.39 -4.78
CA GLU A 132 23.27 8.49 -4.77
C GLU A 132 23.82 7.22 -4.11
N ASN A 133 24.86 6.63 -4.72
CA ASN A 133 25.52 5.45 -4.16
C ASN A 133 26.15 5.84 -2.82
N ALA A 134 25.43 5.58 -1.72
CA ALA A 134 26.00 5.58 -0.38
C ALA A 134 26.99 4.41 -0.27
N GLY A 135 28.24 4.70 -0.65
CA GLY A 135 29.38 3.78 -0.60
C GLY A 135 29.99 3.66 0.79
#